data_AF-A0A970IQV2-F1
#
_entry.id   AF-A0A970IQV2-F1
#
_cell.length_a   1.000
_cell.length_b   1.000
_cell.length_c   1.000
_cell.angle_alpha   90.00
_cell.angle_beta   90.00
_cell.angle_gamma   90.00
#
_symmetry.space_group_name_H-M   'P 1'
#
loop_
_entity.id
_entity.type
_entity.pdbx_description
1 polymer ?
#
loop_
_entity_poly.entity_id
_entity_poly.type
_entity_poly.pdbx_seq_one_letter_code
_entity_poly.pdbx_strand_id
1 'polypeptide(L)'
;MNRIPDGTDPREIPAGVLAYIGDAVFELAARMYVAGDLKKPSGAMHAGAIKMVRACAQARAAHAIQPMLSEEEQAIYRRARNHAVTSSPRNADPVEYRMATG
;
A
#
# COMPACT_ATOMS: atom_id res chain seq x y z
N MET A 1 -18.73 19.40 -2.50
CA MET A 1 -17.71 18.41 -2.16
C MET A 1 -16.76 18.33 -3.35
N ASN A 2 -15.45 18.58 -3.17
CA ASN A 2 -14.50 18.55 -4.27
C ASN A 2 -14.06 17.10 -4.53
N ARG A 3 -14.10 16.67 -5.79
CA ARG A 3 -13.59 15.37 -6.26
C ARG A 3 -12.36 15.57 -7.13
N ILE A 4 -11.56 14.51 -7.30
CA ILE A 4 -10.51 14.51 -8.33
C ILE A 4 -11.21 14.73 -9.69
N PRO A 5 -10.80 15.74 -10.49
CA PRO A 5 -11.43 16.02 -11.77
C PRO A 5 -11.38 14.81 -12.71
N ASP A 6 -12.45 14.60 -13.47
CA ASP A 6 -12.49 13.50 -14.44
C ASP A 6 -11.41 13.73 -15.52
N GLY A 7 -10.70 12.67 -15.89
CA GLY A 7 -9.59 12.75 -16.85
C GLY A 7 -8.29 13.32 -16.29
N THR A 8 -8.18 13.57 -14.98
CA THR A 8 -6.90 13.92 -14.34
C THR A 8 -5.90 12.79 -14.58
N ASP A 9 -4.73 13.14 -15.10
CA ASP A 9 -3.63 12.19 -15.25
C ASP A 9 -3.14 11.73 -13.86
N PRO A 10 -3.10 10.42 -13.56
CA PRO A 10 -2.58 9.89 -12.30
C PRO A 10 -1.16 10.39 -11.95
N ARG A 11 -0.37 10.76 -12.95
CA ARG A 11 0.98 11.33 -12.78
C ARG A 11 0.95 12.74 -12.18
N GLU A 12 -0.15 13.46 -12.32
CA GLU A 12 -0.33 14.80 -11.73
C GLU A 12 -0.93 14.76 -10.32
N ILE A 13 -1.50 13.61 -9.93
CA ILE A 13 -2.06 13.43 -8.59
C ILE A 13 -0.91 13.34 -7.56
N PRO A 14 -0.97 14.09 -6.45
CA PRO A 14 0.02 14.01 -5.39
C PRO A 14 0.17 12.58 -4.84
N ALA A 15 1.41 12.17 -4.57
CA ALA A 15 1.72 10.81 -4.12
C ALA A 15 0.96 10.40 -2.84
N GLY A 16 0.78 11.32 -1.88
CA GLY A 16 0.00 11.06 -0.68
C GLY A 16 -1.49 10.81 -0.96
N VAL A 17 -2.08 11.49 -1.95
CA VAL A 17 -3.47 11.26 -2.37
C VAL A 17 -3.61 9.89 -3.03
N LEU A 18 -2.67 9.51 -3.90
CA LEU A 18 -2.63 8.17 -4.48
C LEU A 18 -2.43 7.08 -3.43
N ALA A 19 -1.57 7.31 -2.43
CA ALA A 19 -1.36 6.36 -1.34
C ALA A 19 -2.64 6.18 -0.49
N TYR A 20 -3.35 7.28 -0.20
CA TYR A 20 -4.63 7.23 0.51
C TYR A 20 -5.68 6.40 -0.23
N ILE A 21 -5.82 6.60 -1.55
CA ILE A 21 -6.74 5.82 -2.38
C ILE A 21 -6.26 4.36 -2.50
N GLY A 22 -4.97 4.17 -2.72
CA GLY A 22 -4.35 2.86 -2.88
C GLY A 22 -4.50 1.97 -1.65
N ASP A 23 -4.44 2.55 -0.45
CA ASP A 23 -4.69 1.82 0.81
C ASP A 23 -6.13 1.28 0.86
N ALA A 24 -7.12 2.10 0.48
CA ALA A 24 -8.52 1.66 0.41
C ALA A 24 -8.76 0.58 -0.66
N VAL A 25 -8.13 0.72 -1.84
CA VAL A 25 -8.21 -0.29 -2.91
C VAL A 25 -7.57 -1.61 -2.45
N PHE A 26 -6.41 -1.56 -1.80
CA PHE A 26 -5.72 -2.75 -1.32
C PHE A 26 -6.47 -3.42 -0.16
N GLU A 27 -7.03 -2.64 0.77
CA GLU A 27 -7.90 -3.15 1.84
C GLU A 27 -9.10 -3.90 1.27
N LEU A 28 -9.77 -3.33 0.26
CA LEU A 28 -10.89 -3.99 -0.41
C LEU A 28 -10.45 -5.27 -1.09
N ALA A 29 -9.35 -5.26 -1.85
CA ALA A 29 -8.81 -6.44 -2.51
C ALA A 29 -8.45 -7.55 -1.51
N ALA A 30 -7.82 -7.20 -0.39
CA ALA A 30 -7.48 -8.14 0.67
C ALA A 30 -8.74 -8.75 1.32
N ARG A 31 -9.77 -7.94 1.59
CA ARG A 31 -11.05 -8.42 2.11
C ARG A 31 -11.75 -9.35 1.12
N MET A 32 -11.78 -9.01 -0.16
CA MET A 32 -12.36 -9.86 -1.21
C MET A 32 -11.61 -11.20 -1.31
N TYR A 33 -10.29 -11.18 -1.27
CA TYR A 33 -9.47 -12.40 -1.29
C TYR A 33 -9.77 -13.32 -0.10
N VAL A 34 -9.84 -12.77 1.11
CA VAL A 34 -10.14 -13.55 2.32
C VAL A 34 -11.58 -14.04 2.36
N ALA A 35 -12.53 -13.22 1.88
CA ALA A 35 -13.94 -13.55 1.80
C ALA A 35 -14.25 -14.64 0.76
N GLY A 36 -13.33 -14.94 -0.17
CA GLY A 36 -13.47 -16.07 -1.09
C GLY A 36 -13.64 -17.42 -0.39
N ASP A 37 -13.22 -17.51 0.87
CA ASP A 37 -13.56 -18.63 1.76
C ASP A 37 -14.84 -18.31 2.56
N LEU A 38 -15.98 -18.55 1.92
CA LEU A 38 -17.33 -18.21 2.41
C LEU A 38 -17.71 -18.85 3.76
N LYS A 39 -16.93 -19.80 4.27
CA LYS A 39 -17.21 -20.53 5.51
C LYS A 39 -16.48 -19.95 6.72
N LYS A 40 -15.56 -19.00 6.55
CA LYS A 40 -14.82 -18.40 7.65
C LYS A 40 -15.70 -17.45 8.48
N PRO A 41 -15.60 -17.47 9.81
CA PRO A 41 -16.26 -16.48 10.65
C PRO A 41 -15.63 -15.09 10.45
N SER A 42 -16.41 -14.03 10.68
CA SER A 42 -16.00 -12.64 10.47
C SER A 42 -14.71 -12.25 11.18
N GLY A 43 -14.49 -12.74 12.41
CA GLY A 43 -13.24 -12.52 13.15
C GLY A 43 -12.01 -13.13 12.46
N ALA A 44 -12.14 -14.35 11.91
CA ALA A 44 -11.07 -14.98 11.15
C ALA A 44 -10.81 -14.26 9.82
N MET A 45 -11.87 -13.74 9.18
CA MET A 45 -11.74 -12.94 7.96
C MET A 45 -11.00 -11.63 8.23
N HIS A 46 -11.37 -10.91 9.30
CA HIS A 46 -10.70 -9.68 9.70
C HIS A 46 -9.22 -9.91 10.04
N ALA A 47 -8.92 -10.95 10.82
CA ALA A 47 -7.54 -11.32 11.14
C ALA A 47 -6.72 -11.68 9.88
N GLY A 48 -7.36 -12.33 8.89
CA GLY A 48 -6.77 -12.61 7.58
C GLY A 48 -6.45 -11.33 6.81
N ALA A 49 -7.40 -10.39 6.72
CA ALA A 49 -7.20 -9.12 6.04
C ALA A 49 -6.06 -8.31 6.69
N ILE A 50 -6.05 -8.19 8.03
CA ILE A 50 -4.96 -7.52 8.80
C ILE A 50 -3.59 -8.12 8.49
N LYS A 51 -3.50 -9.44 8.25
CA LYS A 51 -2.24 -10.08 7.88
C LYS A 51 -1.70 -9.58 6.55
N MET A 52 -2.57 -9.21 5.62
CA MET A 52 -2.20 -8.72 4.30
C MET A 52 -1.93 -7.20 4.29
N VAL A 53 -2.74 -6.42 4.99
CA VAL A 53 -2.72 -4.93 4.90
C VAL A 53 -1.73 -4.24 5.82
N ARG A 54 -1.10 -4.98 6.74
CA ARG A 54 -0.01 -4.43 7.57
C ARG A 54 1.15 -3.91 6.71
N ALA A 55 1.77 -2.80 7.13
CA ALA A 55 2.85 -2.15 6.41
C ALA A 55 4.01 -3.10 6.02
N CYS A 56 4.42 -4.00 6.92
CA CYS A 56 5.49 -4.97 6.64
C CYS A 56 5.11 -6.01 5.56
N ALA A 57 3.84 -6.36 5.43
CA ALA A 57 3.36 -7.28 4.40
C ALA A 57 3.22 -6.55 3.06
N GLN A 58 2.69 -5.34 3.07
CA GLN A 58 2.63 -4.47 1.90
C GLN A 58 4.03 -4.16 1.34
N ALA A 59 5.02 -3.86 2.20
CA ALA A 59 6.40 -3.62 1.78
C ALA A 59 7.02 -4.85 1.09
N ARG A 60 6.80 -6.05 1.65
CA ARG A 60 7.24 -7.31 1.04
C ARG A 60 6.55 -7.58 -0.31
N ALA A 61 5.24 -7.38 -0.38
CA ALA A 61 4.49 -7.53 -1.62
C ALA A 61 4.97 -6.53 -2.69
N ALA A 62 5.18 -5.27 -2.31
CA ALA A 62 5.68 -4.23 -3.19
C ALA A 62 7.08 -4.56 -3.74
N HIS A 63 7.99 -5.08 -2.91
CA HIS A 63 9.30 -5.53 -3.34
C HIS A 63 9.22 -6.73 -4.30
N ALA A 64 8.31 -7.69 -4.03
CA ALA A 64 8.13 -8.86 -4.87
C ALA A 64 7.62 -8.52 -6.28
N ILE A 65 6.74 -7.52 -6.41
CA ILE A 65 6.21 -7.09 -7.71
C ILE A 65 7.10 -6.07 -8.42
N GLN A 66 8.05 -5.43 -7.72
CA GLN A 66 8.90 -4.37 -8.27
C GLN A 66 9.56 -4.75 -9.62
N PRO A 67 10.10 -5.96 -9.82
CA PRO A 67 10.72 -6.34 -11.10
C PRO A 67 9.72 -6.50 -12.25
N MET A 68 8.42 -6.63 -11.93
CA MET A 68 7.34 -6.82 -12.91
C MET A 68 6.72 -5.50 -13.37
N LEU A 69 7.09 -4.39 -12.71
CA LEU A 69 6.56 -3.07 -13.03
C LEU A 69 7.16 -2.56 -14.34
N SER A 70 6.31 -1.98 -15.18
CA SER A 70 6.72 -1.18 -16.34
C SER A 70 7.52 0.05 -15.93
N GLU A 71 8.21 0.69 -16.87
CA GLU A 71 8.99 1.90 -16.59
C GLU A 71 8.14 3.03 -15.97
N GLU A 72 6.91 3.18 -16.43
CA GLU A 72 5.95 4.18 -15.93
C GLU A 72 5.56 3.88 -14.47
N GLU A 73 5.20 2.63 -14.18
CA GLU A 73 4.84 2.20 -12.82
C GLU A 73 6.04 2.30 -11.87
N GLN A 74 7.25 2.00 -12.34
CA GLN A 74 8.46 2.18 -11.54
C GLN A 74 8.72 3.66 -11.23
N ALA A 75 8.42 4.58 -12.14
CA ALA A 75 8.54 6.02 -11.88
C ALA A 75 7.58 6.47 -10.76
N ILE A 76 6.33 5.99 -10.80
CA ILE A 76 5.33 6.24 -9.75
C ILE A 76 5.79 5.63 -8.41
N TYR A 77 6.30 4.40 -8.43
CA TYR A 77 6.82 3.71 -7.24
C TYR A 77 7.96 4.50 -6.58
N ARG A 78 8.95 4.97 -7.37
CA ARG A 78 10.06 5.80 -6.88
C ARG A 78 9.55 7.11 -6.25
N ARG A 79 8.60 7.77 -6.90
CA ARG A 79 7.97 9.01 -6.40
C ARG A 79 7.28 8.78 -5.05
N ALA A 80 6.52 7.70 -4.92
CA ALA A 80 5.83 7.34 -3.68
C ALA A 80 6.81 7.06 -2.54
N ARG A 81 7.90 6.33 -2.81
CA ARG A 81 8.95 6.03 -1.82
C ARG A 81 9.63 7.30 -1.31
N ASN A 82 9.97 8.23 -2.20
CA ASN A 82 10.61 9.49 -1.82
C ASN A 82 9.69 10.37 -0.95
N HIS A 83 8.38 10.37 -1.21
CA HIS A 83 7.40 11.06 -0.37
C HIS A 83 7.26 10.41 1.02
N ALA A 84 7.25 9.08 1.09
CA ALA A 84 7.18 8.36 2.36
C ALA A 84 8.40 8.62 3.27
N VAL A 85 9.59 8.81 2.69
CA VAL A 85 10.82 9.16 3.42
C VAL A 85 10.71 10.57 4.03
N THR A 86 10.08 11.53 3.33
CA THR A 86 9.87 12.89 3.86
C THR A 86 8.79 12.97 4.94
N SER A 87 7.86 12.01 4.98
CA SER A 87 6.75 11.95 5.95
C SER A 87 6.99 10.97 7.12
N SER A 88 8.24 10.55 7.35
CA SER A 88 8.55 9.56 8.39
C SER A 88 8.11 10.09 9.78
N PRO A 89 7.37 9.31 10.58
CA PRO A 89 6.97 9.72 11.93
C PRO A 89 8.22 9.95 12.78
N ARG A 90 8.26 11.08 13.50
CA ARG A 90 9.38 11.53 14.35
C ARG A 90 9.78 10.55 15.48
N ASN A 91 9.08 9.43 15.62
CA ASN A 91 9.21 8.45 16.72
C ASN A 91 9.48 7.02 16.26
N ALA A 92 9.68 6.74 14.96
CA ALA A 92 10.13 5.41 14.53
C ALA A 92 11.66 5.35 14.68
N ASP A 93 12.13 4.57 15.66
CA ASP A 93 13.55 4.38 15.93
C ASP A 93 14.24 3.81 14.66
N PRO A 94 15.26 4.50 14.10
CA PRO A 94 15.94 4.08 12.88
C PRO A 94 16.49 2.65 12.93
N VAL A 95 16.67 2.10 14.14
CA VAL A 95 17.20 0.75 14.38
C VAL A 95 16.18 -0.34 14.02
N GLU A 96 14.88 -0.12 14.24
CA GLU A 96 13.86 -1.16 14.03
C GLU A 96 13.60 -1.41 12.53
N TYR A 97 13.75 -0.39 11.69
CA TYR A 97 13.60 -0.50 10.23
C TYR A 97 14.78 -1.25 9.57
N ARG A 98 15.99 -1.17 10.15
CA ARG A 98 17.19 -1.81 9.60
C ARG A 98 17.26 -3.31 9.89
N MET A 99 16.62 -3.79 10.96
CA MET A 99 16.59 -5.21 11.32
C MET A 99 15.50 -6.01 10.60
N ALA A 100 14.44 -5.36 10.10
CA ALA A 100 13.32 -6.05 9.43
C ALA A 100 13.54 -6.29 7.92
N THR A 101 14.64 -5.81 7.36
CA THR A 101 15.04 -6.04 5.96
C THR A 101 16.35 -6.82 5.89
N GLY A 102 16.31 -8.02 6.49
CA GLY A 102 17.07 -9.18 6.03
C GLY A 102 16.15 -10.08 5.21
#